data_AF-A0A2E5Z1R3-F1
#
_entry.id   AF-A0A2E5Z1R3-F1
#
_cell.length_a   1.000
_cell.length_b   1.000
_cell.length_c   1.000
_cell.angle_alpha   90.00
_cell.angle_beta   90.00
_cell.angle_gamma   90.00
#
_symmetry.space_group_name_H-M   'P 1'
#
loop_
_entity.id
_entity.type
_entity.pdbx_description
1 polymer ?
#
loop_
_entity_poly.entity_id
_entity_poly.type
_entity_poly.pdbx_seq_one_letter_code
_entity_poly.pdbx_strand_id
1 'polypeptide(L)'
;ALTIIPAKILKMENKIGVLKKGAYANFIVTSGSIFDDKTKIYENWVNGYAHIISDRKKIDIDGKYEIPIGTENYDLEIKNSTSSIQANVKLDSIKLKSKTNYKDGWLHMTVFDKNQKNFARISSKIESDKYISSSGVDFSGNNFDSVLTPVKTDKTGSGKKNDAKKENLREVLPLKYPNNAYGFEKIPESQSVLYKNVTLWTNEKEGIIQNTDLLVKDGKISLIGKDLDVKNVKIIDGTGKHLTSGIIDEHSHIAASSINEGGQNSSAEVTIEDVIDPDDINIYRNLSGGVTTIQILHGSANPIGGRSAIIKLKWGSSIDEMLYPNSSPFIKFALGENVKQSNWGSFSRFPQTRMGVEQLYIDYFQRAKEYGQKWINYNNLDRKTKLRTHKPRYDIEMEVLWEILQGKRYISCHSYVQSEINMLMKVAEKFDFRIKTFTHILEGYKVADKMRIHGVGGSTFSDWWAYKFEVNDAIPYNGAIMHNAGVTVAYNSDSAEMSRRLNQEAAKAIKYGGVSEEEAWKFVTLNPAILLGIDDKVGSVKVGKIADLVLWSGHPMSIYSQVEKTMIEGAFYYEADLLPAKIKQIENERKKLILQMLNAKNMGSSTKNFELRRKREFHCETIDY
;
A
#
# COMPACT_ATOMS: atom_id res chain seq x y z
N ALA A 1 27.82 17.00 -12.11
CA ALA A 1 26.54 16.70 -11.43
C ALA A 1 26.74 15.83 -10.19
N LEU A 2 27.29 14.62 -10.33
CA LEU A 2 27.38 13.62 -9.25
C LEU A 2 28.19 14.03 -7.99
N THR A 3 29.20 14.89 -8.13
CA THR A 3 30.06 15.27 -7.00
C THR A 3 29.81 16.70 -6.50
N ILE A 4 29.84 17.68 -7.41
CA ILE A 4 29.76 19.12 -7.06
C ILE A 4 28.35 19.55 -6.62
N ILE A 5 27.27 19.00 -7.19
CA ILE A 5 25.90 19.41 -6.82
C ILE A 5 25.56 18.98 -5.38
N PRO A 6 25.78 17.71 -4.98
CA PRO A 6 25.62 17.32 -3.58
C PRO A 6 26.52 18.13 -2.63
N ALA A 7 27.77 18.41 -3.02
CA ALA A 7 28.68 19.21 -2.22
C ALA A 7 28.17 20.64 -1.98
N LYS A 8 27.52 21.26 -2.98
CA LYS A 8 26.87 22.59 -2.84
C LYS A 8 25.65 22.55 -1.92
N ILE A 9 24.82 21.51 -2.01
CA ILE A 9 23.66 21.34 -1.10
C ILE A 9 24.13 21.28 0.35
N LEU A 10 25.27 20.63 0.60
CA LEU A 10 25.90 20.51 1.91
C LEU A 10 26.75 21.74 2.30
N LYS A 11 26.87 22.77 1.45
CA LYS A 11 27.74 23.95 1.65
C LYS A 11 29.22 23.61 1.85
N MET A 12 29.71 22.56 1.18
CA MET A 12 31.08 22.04 1.27
C MET A 12 31.80 21.91 -0.08
N GLU A 13 31.31 22.58 -1.13
CA GLU A 13 31.83 22.53 -2.50
C GLU A 13 33.31 22.93 -2.65
N ASN A 14 33.86 23.63 -1.65
CA ASN A 14 35.28 23.98 -1.59
C ASN A 14 36.17 22.94 -0.91
N LYS A 15 35.58 21.94 -0.24
CA LYS A 15 36.28 20.90 0.53
C LYS A 15 36.05 19.49 -0.01
N ILE A 16 34.89 19.19 -0.62
CA ILE A 16 34.55 17.85 -1.16
C ILE A 16 33.99 17.93 -2.58
N GLY A 17 34.07 16.81 -3.31
CA GLY A 17 33.52 16.69 -4.66
C GLY A 17 34.35 17.36 -5.77
N VAL A 18 35.55 17.85 -5.44
CA VAL A 18 36.52 18.50 -6.33
C VAL A 18 37.93 17.97 -6.07
N LEU A 19 38.79 17.95 -7.10
CA LEU A 19 40.21 17.63 -6.97
C LEU A 19 41.03 18.91 -7.11
N LYS A 20 41.29 19.58 -5.98
CA LYS A 20 42.09 20.80 -5.91
C LYS A 20 42.90 20.85 -4.61
N LYS A 21 43.96 21.65 -4.59
CA LYS A 21 44.77 21.89 -3.39
C LYS A 21 43.90 22.40 -2.24
N GLY A 22 44.01 21.76 -1.07
CA GLY A 22 43.26 22.11 0.15
C GLY A 22 41.88 21.43 0.30
N ALA A 23 41.41 20.68 -0.70
CA ALA A 23 40.24 19.81 -0.57
C ALA A 23 40.60 18.47 0.10
N TYR A 24 39.61 17.76 0.64
CA TYR A 24 39.81 16.42 1.19
C TYR A 24 40.18 15.42 0.09
N ALA A 25 41.15 14.54 0.38
CA ALA A 25 41.64 13.52 -0.54
C ALA A 25 40.63 12.35 -0.64
N ASN A 26 39.51 12.63 -1.29
CA ASN A 26 38.42 11.71 -1.60
C ASN A 26 38.35 11.50 -3.10
N PHE A 27 38.88 10.37 -3.60
CA PHE A 27 38.91 10.05 -5.03
C PHE A 27 39.00 8.56 -5.27
N ILE A 28 38.69 8.13 -6.49
CA ILE A 28 38.90 6.76 -6.92
C ILE A 28 40.01 6.70 -7.97
N VAL A 29 40.80 5.63 -7.93
CA VAL A 29 41.79 5.31 -8.97
C VAL A 29 41.22 4.20 -9.82
N THR A 30 41.17 4.41 -11.13
CA THR A 30 40.52 3.48 -12.06
C THR A 30 41.43 3.15 -13.24
N SER A 31 41.13 2.06 -13.94
CA SER A 31 41.89 1.61 -15.11
C SER A 31 41.62 2.40 -16.39
N GLY A 32 40.69 3.35 -16.37
CA GLY A 32 40.19 4.04 -17.56
C GLY A 32 39.10 5.08 -17.22
N SER A 33 38.30 5.46 -18.22
CA SER A 33 37.21 6.44 -18.01
C SER A 33 36.13 5.88 -17.07
N ILE A 34 35.71 6.64 -16.06
CA ILE A 34 34.80 6.18 -14.99
C ILE A 34 33.42 5.70 -15.50
N PHE A 35 33.01 6.10 -16.71
CA PHE A 35 31.73 5.71 -17.31
C PHE A 35 31.86 4.64 -18.40
N ASP A 36 33.06 4.08 -18.60
CA ASP A 36 33.26 2.93 -19.48
C ASP A 36 32.96 1.64 -18.71
N ASP A 37 32.09 0.80 -19.29
CA ASP A 37 31.68 -0.51 -18.76
C ASP A 37 32.88 -1.44 -18.44
N LYS A 38 34.06 -1.19 -19.03
CA LYS A 38 35.29 -1.98 -18.82
C LYS A 38 36.22 -1.40 -17.75
N THR A 39 35.94 -0.22 -17.24
CA THR A 39 36.79 0.44 -16.25
C THR A 39 36.70 -0.25 -14.90
N LYS A 40 37.85 -0.73 -14.41
CA LYS A 40 37.98 -1.31 -13.07
C LYS A 40 38.39 -0.23 -12.09
N ILE A 41 37.82 -0.24 -10.90
CA ILE A 41 38.28 0.59 -9.78
C ILE A 41 39.41 -0.19 -9.08
N TYR A 42 40.60 0.39 -9.04
CA TYR A 42 41.74 -0.17 -8.33
C TYR A 42 41.70 0.21 -6.85
N GLU A 43 41.45 1.48 -6.57
CA GLU A 43 41.53 2.04 -5.21
C GLU A 43 40.40 3.04 -4.99
N ASN A 44 39.91 3.09 -3.76
CA ASN A 44 39.04 4.15 -3.28
C ASN A 44 39.74 4.86 -2.12
N TRP A 45 39.94 6.17 -2.25
CA TRP A 45 40.62 6.98 -1.26
C TRP A 45 39.61 7.81 -0.49
N VAL A 46 39.68 7.74 0.85
CA VAL A 46 38.85 8.53 1.76
C VAL A 46 39.75 9.23 2.77
N ASN A 47 39.71 10.55 2.81
CA ASN A 47 40.55 11.42 3.64
C ASN A 47 42.06 11.09 3.55
N GLY A 48 42.52 10.65 2.39
CA GLY A 48 43.93 10.31 2.17
C GLY A 48 44.31 8.88 2.55
N TYR A 49 43.36 8.05 2.97
CA TYR A 49 43.58 6.62 3.21
C TYR A 49 43.13 5.80 2.00
N ALA A 50 44.03 4.96 1.48
CA ALA A 50 43.76 4.09 0.34
C ALA A 50 43.04 2.80 0.76
N HIS A 51 41.92 2.51 0.12
CA HIS A 51 41.25 1.21 0.18
C HIS A 51 41.44 0.48 -1.15
N ILE A 52 42.30 -0.55 -1.15
CA ILE A 52 42.65 -1.32 -2.35
C ILE A 52 41.52 -2.30 -2.66
N ILE A 53 40.92 -2.18 -3.85
CA ILE A 53 39.82 -3.02 -4.34
C ILE A 53 40.35 -4.16 -5.22
N SER A 54 41.38 -3.91 -6.04
CA SER A 54 42.00 -4.92 -6.90
C SER A 54 43.53 -4.76 -6.94
N ASP A 55 44.26 -5.82 -6.55
CA ASP A 55 45.72 -5.83 -6.51
C ASP A 55 46.33 -5.95 -7.93
N ARG A 56 47.32 -5.11 -8.24
CA ARG A 56 48.02 -5.04 -9.53
C ARG A 56 49.03 -6.18 -9.75
N LYS A 57 49.23 -7.07 -8.77
CA LYS A 57 50.33 -8.07 -8.75
C LYS A 57 50.04 -9.45 -9.37
N LYS A 58 48.84 -9.75 -9.90
CA LYS A 58 48.57 -11.05 -10.55
C LYS A 58 49.20 -11.08 -11.96
N ILE A 59 50.06 -12.06 -12.23
CA ILE A 59 50.64 -12.30 -13.55
C ILE A 59 49.55 -12.87 -14.47
N ASP A 60 49.35 -12.25 -15.62
CA ASP A 60 48.41 -12.74 -16.64
C ASP A 60 49.03 -13.94 -17.37
N ILE A 61 48.33 -15.08 -17.33
CA ILE A 61 48.74 -16.34 -17.95
C ILE A 61 47.70 -16.83 -18.98
N ASP A 62 46.90 -15.91 -19.53
CA ASP A 62 45.94 -16.23 -20.59
C ASP A 62 46.68 -16.61 -21.89
N GLY A 63 46.34 -17.76 -22.45
CA GLY A 63 47.05 -18.28 -23.62
C GLY A 63 46.72 -19.72 -23.96
N LYS A 64 47.33 -20.21 -25.05
CA LYS A 64 47.30 -21.62 -25.44
C LYS A 64 48.64 -22.27 -25.13
N TYR A 65 48.59 -23.43 -24.51
CA TYR A 65 49.73 -24.19 -24.03
C TYR A 65 49.57 -25.65 -24.44
N GLU A 66 50.70 -26.33 -24.65
CA GLU A 66 50.75 -27.78 -24.63
C GLU A 66 51.19 -28.24 -23.24
N ILE A 67 50.51 -29.26 -22.70
CA ILE A 67 50.88 -29.90 -21.44
C ILE A 67 51.06 -31.42 -21.61
N PRO A 68 52.27 -31.95 -21.40
CA PRO A 68 52.48 -33.38 -21.34
C PRO A 68 51.94 -33.93 -20.02
N ILE A 69 51.09 -34.96 -20.07
CA ILE A 69 50.61 -35.70 -18.90
C ILE A 69 50.82 -37.19 -19.19
N GLY A 70 51.80 -37.80 -18.51
CA GLY A 70 52.22 -39.17 -18.83
C GLY A 70 52.91 -39.22 -20.20
N THR A 71 52.44 -40.11 -21.09
CA THR A 71 53.00 -40.28 -22.45
C THR A 71 52.29 -39.46 -23.52
N GLU A 72 51.25 -38.69 -23.16
CA GLU A 72 50.38 -37.97 -24.10
C GLU A 72 50.49 -36.45 -23.89
N ASN A 73 50.34 -35.69 -24.98
CA ASN A 73 50.29 -34.22 -24.97
C ASN A 73 48.85 -33.71 -25.09
N TYR A 74 48.48 -32.74 -24.24
CA TYR A 74 47.15 -32.17 -24.19
C TYR A 74 47.18 -30.68 -24.57
N ASP A 75 46.18 -30.25 -25.32
CA ASP A 75 45.96 -28.83 -25.62
C ASP A 75 45.27 -28.16 -24.44
N LEU A 76 45.88 -27.10 -23.91
CA LEU A 76 45.34 -26.29 -22.84
C LEU A 76 45.12 -24.85 -23.30
N GLU A 77 43.90 -24.34 -23.14
CA GLU A 77 43.59 -22.90 -23.28
C GLU A 77 43.19 -22.31 -21.92
N ILE A 78 43.94 -21.31 -21.44
CA ILE A 78 43.68 -20.56 -20.21
C ILE A 78 43.08 -19.19 -20.57
N LYS A 79 41.99 -18.80 -19.88
CA LYS A 79 41.31 -17.52 -20.03
C LYS A 79 40.96 -16.91 -18.67
N ASN A 80 40.91 -15.57 -18.62
CA ASN A 80 40.48 -14.78 -17.48
C ASN A 80 41.30 -15.01 -16.19
N SER A 81 42.59 -15.34 -16.30
CA SER A 81 43.49 -15.72 -15.20
C SER A 81 43.56 -14.68 -14.06
N THR A 82 43.40 -13.39 -14.37
CA THR A 82 43.42 -12.29 -13.39
C THR A 82 42.09 -12.08 -12.66
N SER A 83 41.01 -12.77 -13.06
CA SER A 83 39.67 -12.66 -12.44
C SER A 83 39.13 -14.05 -12.08
N SER A 84 38.28 -14.66 -12.91
CA SER A 84 37.76 -16.03 -12.74
C SER A 84 38.40 -16.96 -13.77
N ILE A 85 39.54 -17.57 -13.41
CA ILE A 85 40.30 -18.42 -14.32
C ILE A 85 39.45 -19.56 -14.90
N GLN A 86 39.55 -19.75 -16.20
CA GLN A 86 38.92 -20.85 -16.94
C GLN A 86 39.99 -21.59 -17.73
N ALA A 87 40.03 -22.92 -17.60
CA ALA A 87 40.93 -23.77 -18.38
C ALA A 87 40.11 -24.73 -19.24
N ASN A 88 40.47 -24.85 -20.52
CA ASN A 88 39.88 -25.78 -21.46
C ASN A 88 40.94 -26.76 -21.91
N VAL A 89 40.80 -28.04 -21.53
CA VAL A 89 41.78 -29.10 -21.83
C VAL A 89 41.20 -30.02 -22.90
N LYS A 90 41.98 -30.33 -23.93
CA LYS A 90 41.61 -31.29 -24.98
C LYS A 90 42.72 -32.31 -25.22
N LEU A 91 42.30 -33.51 -25.59
CA LEU A 91 43.15 -34.51 -26.24
C LEU A 91 42.56 -34.73 -27.63
N ASP A 92 43.32 -34.41 -28.67
CA ASP A 92 42.84 -34.28 -30.04
C ASP A 92 41.64 -33.32 -30.14
N SER A 93 40.47 -33.82 -30.54
CA SER A 93 39.22 -33.07 -30.64
C SER A 93 38.31 -33.19 -29.41
N ILE A 94 38.66 -34.03 -28.43
CA ILE A 94 37.79 -34.35 -27.30
C ILE A 94 38.09 -33.40 -26.13
N LYS A 95 37.07 -32.65 -25.70
CA LYS A 95 37.15 -31.78 -24.53
C LYS A 95 37.05 -32.60 -23.24
N LEU A 96 38.05 -32.46 -22.38
CA LEU A 96 38.10 -33.07 -21.06
C LEU A 96 37.55 -32.12 -20.01
N LYS A 97 36.95 -32.69 -18.96
CA LYS A 97 36.51 -31.91 -17.81
C LYS A 97 37.71 -31.50 -16.98
N SER A 98 37.77 -30.25 -16.59
CA SER A 98 38.85 -29.69 -15.77
C SER A 98 38.30 -28.84 -14.62
N LYS A 99 39.04 -28.80 -13.51
CA LYS A 99 38.88 -27.82 -12.44
C LYS A 99 40.19 -27.05 -12.30
N THR A 100 40.11 -25.72 -12.20
CA THR A 100 41.29 -24.86 -12.17
C THR A 100 41.15 -23.77 -11.12
N ASN A 101 42.23 -23.49 -10.41
CA ASN A 101 42.35 -22.40 -9.46
C ASN A 101 43.71 -21.71 -9.63
N TYR A 102 43.74 -20.38 -9.60
CA TYR A 102 44.96 -19.58 -9.61
C TYR A 102 44.91 -18.56 -8.49
N LYS A 103 45.73 -18.80 -7.45
CA LYS A 103 45.76 -17.97 -6.24
C LYS A 103 47.18 -17.93 -5.68
N ASP A 104 47.59 -16.75 -5.19
CA ASP A 104 48.88 -16.54 -4.51
C ASP A 104 50.11 -17.03 -5.31
N GLY A 105 50.05 -16.88 -6.64
CA GLY A 105 51.11 -17.31 -7.55
C GLY A 105 51.11 -18.81 -7.89
N TRP A 106 50.14 -19.59 -7.39
CA TRP A 106 50.02 -21.02 -7.67
C TRP A 106 48.83 -21.34 -8.56
N LEU A 107 49.10 -22.03 -9.67
CA LEU A 107 48.09 -22.61 -10.56
C LEU A 107 47.89 -24.09 -10.18
N HIS A 108 46.67 -24.46 -9.80
CA HIS A 108 46.29 -25.85 -9.56
C HIS A 108 45.24 -26.27 -10.58
N MET A 109 45.48 -27.41 -11.23
CA MET A 109 44.57 -28.01 -12.19
C MET A 109 44.30 -29.47 -11.87
N THR A 110 43.05 -29.89 -12.02
CA THR A 110 42.65 -31.30 -12.03
C THR A 110 41.95 -31.59 -13.34
N VAL A 111 42.48 -32.53 -14.11
CA VAL A 111 41.94 -32.97 -15.40
C VAL A 111 41.37 -34.37 -15.23
N PHE A 112 40.14 -34.59 -15.68
CA PHE A 112 39.49 -35.91 -15.62
C PHE A 112 39.63 -36.63 -16.97
N ASP A 113 39.81 -37.95 -16.94
CA ASP A 113 39.86 -38.76 -18.16
C ASP A 113 38.50 -38.77 -18.90
N LYS A 114 38.45 -39.33 -20.12
CA LYS A 114 37.23 -39.33 -20.96
C LYS A 114 36.00 -39.92 -20.24
N ASN A 115 36.22 -40.90 -19.36
CA ASN A 115 35.17 -41.60 -18.61
C ASN A 115 34.91 -41.00 -17.21
N GLN A 116 35.65 -39.94 -16.82
CA GLN A 116 35.64 -39.31 -15.49
C GLN A 116 35.90 -40.29 -14.32
N LYS A 117 36.58 -41.41 -14.58
CA LYS A 117 36.91 -42.41 -13.56
C LYS A 117 38.29 -42.18 -12.94
N ASN A 118 39.22 -41.64 -13.72
CA ASN A 118 40.57 -41.28 -13.27
C ASN A 118 40.83 -39.78 -13.46
N PHE A 119 41.81 -39.23 -12.75
CA PHE A 119 42.18 -37.82 -12.87
C PHE A 119 43.69 -37.63 -12.79
N ALA A 120 44.19 -36.63 -13.49
CA ALA A 120 45.53 -36.10 -13.34
C ALA A 120 45.49 -34.79 -12.54
N ARG A 121 46.51 -34.54 -11.70
CA ARG A 121 46.66 -33.29 -10.95
C ARG A 121 47.95 -32.61 -11.36
N ILE A 122 47.85 -31.31 -11.61
CA ILE A 122 48.98 -30.46 -11.98
C ILE A 122 49.02 -29.28 -11.02
N SER A 123 50.21 -28.99 -10.51
CA SER A 123 50.48 -27.79 -9.71
C SER A 123 51.67 -27.05 -10.29
N SER A 124 51.53 -25.75 -10.48
CA SER A 124 52.55 -24.91 -11.10
C SER A 124 52.74 -23.64 -10.31
N LYS A 125 53.99 -23.30 -10.00
CA LYS A 125 54.33 -22.01 -9.40
C LYS A 125 54.61 -21.02 -10.53
N ILE A 126 53.82 -19.96 -10.59
CA ILE A 126 53.89 -18.95 -11.64
C ILE A 126 54.87 -17.87 -11.22
N GLU A 127 56.10 -17.97 -11.74
CA GLU A 127 57.15 -16.97 -11.55
C GLU A 127 57.34 -16.06 -12.79
N SER A 128 56.88 -16.51 -13.97
CA SER A 128 56.86 -15.73 -15.22
C SER A 128 55.75 -16.21 -16.18
N ASP A 129 55.44 -15.43 -17.22
CA ASP A 129 54.44 -15.72 -18.26
C ASP A 129 54.96 -16.60 -19.42
N LYS A 130 56.27 -16.90 -19.45
CA LYS A 130 56.91 -17.56 -20.60
C LYS A 130 57.08 -19.07 -20.45
N TYR A 131 57.46 -19.54 -19.28
CA TYR A 131 57.63 -20.96 -18.99
C TYR A 131 57.08 -21.26 -17.60
N ILE A 132 56.05 -22.11 -17.55
CA ILE A 132 55.39 -22.47 -16.30
C ILE A 132 55.83 -23.90 -15.95
N SER A 133 56.83 -24.01 -15.07
CA SER A 133 57.25 -25.29 -14.49
C SER A 133 56.12 -25.90 -13.69
N SER A 134 55.83 -27.16 -13.96
CA SER A 134 54.66 -27.86 -13.46
C SER A 134 55.04 -29.25 -12.97
N SER A 135 54.54 -29.63 -11.81
CA SER A 135 54.69 -31.01 -11.30
C SER A 135 53.32 -31.59 -10.98
N GLY A 136 53.21 -32.91 -11.04
CA GLY A 136 51.90 -33.54 -10.94
C GLY A 136 51.90 -35.04 -10.85
N VAL A 137 50.69 -35.58 -10.80
CA VAL A 137 50.39 -37.02 -10.87
C VAL A 137 49.55 -37.25 -12.12
N ASP A 138 49.96 -38.19 -12.97
CA ASP A 138 49.25 -38.57 -14.20
C ASP A 138 47.99 -39.41 -13.93
N PHE A 139 47.28 -39.82 -14.98
CA PHE A 139 46.05 -40.62 -14.86
C PHE A 139 46.27 -42.04 -14.31
N SER A 140 47.51 -42.53 -14.32
CA SER A 140 47.92 -43.85 -13.84
C SER A 140 48.48 -43.80 -12.42
N GLY A 141 48.60 -42.61 -11.82
CA GLY A 141 49.13 -42.42 -10.48
C GLY A 141 50.64 -42.21 -10.42
N ASN A 142 51.32 -42.04 -11.54
CA ASN A 142 52.77 -41.79 -11.58
C ASN A 142 53.06 -40.29 -11.44
N ASN A 143 54.12 -39.95 -10.71
CA ASN A 143 54.60 -38.57 -10.64
C ASN A 143 55.27 -38.16 -11.95
N PHE A 144 55.06 -36.92 -12.37
CA PHE A 144 55.77 -36.33 -13.52
C PHE A 144 56.11 -34.86 -13.26
N ASP A 145 57.20 -34.42 -13.88
CA ASP A 145 57.58 -33.01 -14.00
C ASP A 145 57.47 -32.60 -15.47
N SER A 146 56.95 -31.41 -15.73
CA SER A 146 56.66 -30.90 -17.06
C SER A 146 56.80 -29.38 -17.13
N VAL A 147 56.81 -28.86 -18.35
CA VAL A 147 56.73 -27.42 -18.61
C VAL A 147 55.57 -27.18 -19.56
N LEU A 148 54.65 -26.31 -19.13
CA LEU A 148 53.60 -25.76 -19.99
C LEU A 148 54.25 -24.90 -21.06
N THR A 149 54.22 -25.37 -22.30
CA THR A 149 54.92 -24.70 -23.41
C THR A 149 53.89 -23.86 -24.19
N PRO A 150 54.05 -22.53 -24.28
CA PRO A 150 53.12 -21.70 -25.02
C PRO A 150 53.19 -22.04 -26.52
N VAL A 151 52.04 -22.32 -27.12
CA VAL A 151 51.92 -22.58 -28.55
C VAL A 151 51.92 -21.24 -29.27
N LYS A 152 52.95 -20.97 -30.10
CA LYS A 152 52.98 -19.78 -30.96
C LYS A 152 51.78 -19.80 -31.89
N THR A 153 50.79 -18.97 -31.58
CA THR A 153 49.67 -18.67 -32.45
C THR A 153 49.79 -17.22 -32.87
N ASP A 154 49.91 -16.99 -34.18
CA ASP A 154 49.84 -15.64 -34.75
C ASP A 154 48.57 -14.96 -34.25
N LYS A 155 48.74 -13.79 -33.63
CA LYS A 155 47.64 -12.93 -33.21
C LYS A 155 46.90 -12.40 -34.44
N THR A 156 46.03 -13.22 -35.02
CA THR A 156 45.03 -12.79 -35.99
C THR A 156 43.68 -13.35 -35.58
N GLY A 157 42.69 -12.46 -35.51
CA GLY A 157 41.33 -12.81 -35.11
C GLY A 157 40.95 -12.31 -33.72
N SER A 158 41.07 -11.00 -33.48
CA SER A 158 40.06 -10.34 -32.67
C SER A 158 38.72 -10.59 -33.36
N GLY A 159 37.99 -11.59 -32.89
CA GLY A 159 36.61 -11.79 -33.30
C GLY A 159 35.90 -10.47 -33.05
N LYS A 160 35.54 -9.76 -34.11
CA LYS A 160 34.55 -8.69 -34.08
C LYS A 160 33.32 -9.29 -33.43
N LYS A 161 33.14 -9.04 -32.13
CA LYS A 161 31.79 -8.98 -31.59
C LYS A 161 31.13 -7.88 -32.39
N ASN A 162 30.08 -8.23 -33.12
CA ASN A 162 29.16 -7.23 -33.63
C ASN A 162 28.77 -6.36 -32.43
N ASP A 163 29.28 -5.13 -32.39
CA ASP A 163 28.70 -4.04 -31.64
C ASP A 163 27.36 -3.74 -32.32
N ALA A 164 26.39 -4.65 -32.11
CA ALA A 164 25.01 -4.23 -32.10
C ALA A 164 24.95 -3.18 -30.98
N LYS A 165 24.81 -1.91 -31.37
CA LYS A 165 24.43 -0.82 -30.48
C LYS A 165 23.50 -1.41 -29.42
N LYS A 166 23.86 -1.26 -28.14
CA LYS A 166 22.89 -1.36 -27.04
C LYS A 166 21.90 -0.21 -27.26
N GLU A 167 21.01 -0.35 -28.25
CA GLU A 167 19.81 0.47 -28.33
C GLU A 167 19.05 0.25 -27.03
N ASN A 168 18.49 1.33 -26.50
CA ASN A 168 17.64 1.29 -25.31
C ASN A 168 16.40 0.42 -25.63
N LEU A 169 16.50 -0.87 -25.35
CA LEU A 169 15.52 -1.91 -25.74
C LEU A 169 14.33 -2.03 -24.79
N ARG A 170 14.24 -1.17 -23.77
CA ARG A 170 13.06 -1.13 -22.90
C ARG A 170 12.07 -0.17 -23.53
N GLU A 171 11.11 -0.72 -24.24
CA GLU A 171 9.94 0.05 -24.65
C GLU A 171 9.24 0.54 -23.37
N VAL A 172 9.29 1.86 -23.16
CA VAL A 172 8.63 2.53 -22.04
C VAL A 172 7.14 2.52 -22.33
N LEU A 173 6.39 1.84 -21.47
CA LEU A 173 4.93 1.83 -21.56
C LEU A 173 4.37 3.18 -21.07
N PRO A 174 3.23 3.64 -21.63
CA PRO A 174 2.52 4.80 -21.11
C PRO A 174 2.22 4.63 -19.61
N LEU A 175 2.36 5.72 -18.85
CA LEU A 175 2.02 5.75 -17.43
C LEU A 175 0.50 5.62 -17.26
N LYS A 176 0.09 4.86 -16.24
CA LYS A 176 -1.31 4.74 -15.81
C LYS A 176 -1.49 5.34 -14.41
N TYR A 177 -2.73 5.67 -14.08
CA TYR A 177 -3.14 6.28 -12.82
C TYR A 177 -4.20 5.40 -12.12
N PRO A 178 -3.87 4.72 -11.01
CA PRO A 178 -2.50 4.55 -10.50
C PRO A 178 -1.71 3.64 -11.43
N ASN A 179 -0.40 3.52 -11.23
CA ASN A 179 0.48 2.76 -12.13
C ASN A 179 0.42 1.24 -11.87
N ASN A 180 -0.80 0.72 -11.74
CA ASN A 180 -1.14 -0.62 -11.31
C ASN A 180 -2.19 -1.21 -12.28
N ALA A 181 -2.57 -2.47 -12.05
CA ALA A 181 -3.70 -3.07 -12.75
C ALA A 181 -4.96 -2.18 -12.61
N TYR A 182 -5.75 -2.10 -13.68
CA TYR A 182 -6.97 -1.28 -13.78
C TYR A 182 -6.78 0.25 -13.73
N GLY A 183 -5.53 0.74 -13.69
CA GLY A 183 -5.23 2.17 -13.80
C GLY A 183 -5.69 2.78 -15.12
N PHE A 184 -6.02 4.07 -15.07
CA PHE A 184 -6.48 4.84 -16.22
C PHE A 184 -5.32 5.47 -16.98
N GLU A 185 -5.45 5.62 -18.30
CA GLU A 185 -4.49 6.37 -19.11
C GLU A 185 -4.57 7.88 -18.82
N LYS A 186 -5.77 8.35 -18.47
CA LYS A 186 -6.06 9.70 -17.98
C LYS A 186 -7.03 9.61 -16.80
N ILE A 187 -6.79 10.38 -15.75
CA ILE A 187 -7.68 10.44 -14.59
C ILE A 187 -9.11 10.78 -15.06
N PRO A 188 -10.16 10.09 -14.57
CA PRO A 188 -11.54 10.41 -14.91
C PRO A 188 -11.90 11.87 -14.61
N GLU A 189 -12.59 12.51 -15.55
CA GLU A 189 -13.05 13.90 -15.42
C GLU A 189 -14.58 13.95 -15.36
N SER A 190 -15.11 15.00 -14.73
CA SER A 190 -16.55 15.22 -14.62
C SER A 190 -17.20 15.38 -15.99
N GLN A 191 -18.34 14.74 -16.20
CA GLN A 191 -19.09 14.75 -17.46
C GLN A 191 -20.53 15.21 -17.22
N SER A 192 -21.11 15.88 -18.23
CA SER A 192 -22.56 16.08 -18.26
C SER A 192 -23.24 14.82 -18.80
N VAL A 193 -24.11 14.22 -17.98
CA VAL A 193 -24.71 12.91 -18.25
C VAL A 193 -26.21 12.99 -18.02
N LEU A 194 -27.00 12.49 -18.97
CA LEU A 194 -28.44 12.32 -18.83
C LEU A 194 -28.76 10.83 -18.73
N TYR A 195 -29.17 10.39 -17.55
CA TYR A 195 -29.78 9.06 -17.37
C TYR A 195 -31.23 9.15 -17.79
N LYS A 196 -31.68 8.26 -18.68
CA LYS A 196 -33.07 8.20 -19.13
C LYS A 196 -33.79 6.96 -18.61
N ASN A 197 -35.06 7.11 -18.24
CA ASN A 197 -35.96 6.00 -17.90
C ASN A 197 -35.44 5.05 -16.79
N VAL A 198 -34.77 5.59 -15.77
CA VAL A 198 -34.30 4.81 -14.62
C VAL A 198 -35.40 4.62 -13.57
N THR A 199 -35.27 3.57 -12.76
CA THR A 199 -35.90 3.52 -11.43
C THR A 199 -34.99 4.20 -10.41
N LEU A 200 -35.37 5.39 -9.96
CA LEU A 200 -34.56 6.25 -9.11
C LEU A 200 -34.86 6.02 -7.63
N TRP A 201 -33.83 5.69 -6.86
CA TRP A 201 -33.89 5.61 -5.40
C TRP A 201 -33.40 6.93 -4.81
N THR A 202 -34.34 7.74 -4.31
CA THR A 202 -33.98 9.10 -3.88
C THR A 202 -33.37 9.14 -2.49
N ASN A 203 -33.76 8.25 -1.56
CA ASN A 203 -33.55 8.42 -0.11
C ASN A 203 -34.05 9.76 0.44
N GLU A 204 -34.99 10.39 -0.26
CA GLU A 204 -35.68 11.60 0.16
C GLU A 204 -37.17 11.28 0.32
N LYS A 205 -37.97 12.29 0.65
CA LYS A 205 -39.43 12.13 0.81
C LYS A 205 -40.14 11.60 -0.44
N GLU A 206 -39.53 11.76 -1.62
CA GLU A 206 -40.04 11.29 -2.90
C GLU A 206 -39.93 9.76 -3.06
N GLY A 207 -39.15 9.08 -2.22
CA GLY A 207 -39.03 7.62 -2.20
C GLY A 207 -38.41 7.06 -3.49
N ILE A 208 -39.04 6.02 -4.05
CA ILE A 208 -38.59 5.36 -5.28
C ILE A 208 -39.46 5.83 -6.46
N ILE A 209 -38.83 6.46 -7.47
CA ILE A 209 -39.51 7.03 -8.63
C ILE A 209 -39.22 6.16 -9.86
N GLN A 210 -40.27 5.65 -10.50
CA GLN A 210 -40.15 4.86 -11.73
C GLN A 210 -40.15 5.75 -12.97
N ASN A 211 -39.47 5.28 -14.03
CA ASN A 211 -39.46 5.88 -15.36
C ASN A 211 -39.15 7.37 -15.34
N THR A 212 -38.05 7.73 -14.66
CA THR A 212 -37.60 9.11 -14.54
C THR A 212 -36.24 9.30 -15.19
N ASP A 213 -35.96 10.54 -15.57
CA ASP A 213 -34.67 10.98 -16.06
C ASP A 213 -33.93 11.77 -14.97
N LEU A 214 -32.60 11.74 -15.02
CA LEU A 214 -31.72 12.50 -14.14
C LEU A 214 -30.57 13.11 -14.95
N LEU A 215 -30.41 14.43 -14.84
CA LEU A 215 -29.29 15.17 -15.42
C LEU A 215 -28.20 15.41 -14.38
N VAL A 216 -26.98 14.99 -14.68
CA VAL A 216 -25.74 15.39 -14.02
C VAL A 216 -25.08 16.49 -14.83
N LYS A 217 -24.65 17.56 -14.16
CA LYS A 217 -23.89 18.66 -14.75
C LYS A 217 -22.96 19.27 -13.69
N ASP A 218 -21.73 19.60 -14.08
CA ASP A 218 -20.72 20.22 -13.20
C ASP A 218 -20.52 19.46 -11.87
N GLY A 219 -20.50 18.13 -11.96
CA GLY A 219 -20.34 17.21 -10.82
C GLY A 219 -21.52 17.13 -9.86
N LYS A 220 -22.67 17.71 -10.20
CA LYS A 220 -23.88 17.75 -9.36
C LYS A 220 -25.10 17.22 -10.08
N ILE A 221 -26.09 16.79 -9.29
CA ILE A 221 -27.43 16.47 -9.78
C ILE A 221 -28.12 17.79 -10.12
N SER A 222 -28.34 18.04 -11.41
CA SER A 222 -28.87 19.31 -11.92
C SER A 222 -30.38 19.29 -12.07
N LEU A 223 -30.96 18.20 -12.58
CA LEU A 223 -32.41 18.07 -12.81
C LEU A 223 -32.84 16.62 -12.58
N ILE A 224 -34.06 16.45 -12.09
CA ILE A 224 -34.76 15.17 -11.99
C ILE A 224 -36.18 15.42 -12.53
N GLY A 225 -36.64 14.60 -13.46
CA GLY A 225 -37.95 14.77 -14.08
C GLY A 225 -38.20 13.77 -15.21
N LYS A 226 -39.34 13.87 -15.88
CA LYS A 226 -39.66 13.05 -17.05
C LYS A 226 -39.38 13.80 -18.35
N ASP A 227 -39.05 13.04 -19.38
CA ASP A 227 -38.88 13.51 -20.76
C ASP A 227 -37.93 14.72 -20.87
N LEU A 228 -36.78 14.64 -20.17
CA LEU A 228 -35.80 15.71 -20.19
C LEU A 228 -35.15 15.78 -21.58
N ASP A 229 -35.33 16.91 -22.27
CA ASP A 229 -34.66 17.21 -23.54
C ASP A 229 -33.43 18.10 -23.30
N VAL A 230 -32.26 17.46 -23.17
CA VAL A 230 -30.98 18.12 -22.93
C VAL A 230 -30.00 17.75 -24.04
N LYS A 231 -29.41 18.77 -24.68
CA LYS A 231 -28.45 18.60 -25.78
C LYS A 231 -27.00 18.59 -25.26
N ASN A 232 -26.10 18.00 -26.05
CA ASN A 232 -24.65 17.97 -25.79
C ASN A 232 -24.23 17.28 -24.47
N VAL A 233 -24.95 16.22 -24.10
CA VAL A 233 -24.65 15.41 -22.90
C VAL A 233 -24.54 13.93 -23.26
N LYS A 234 -23.78 13.15 -22.49
CA LYS A 234 -23.74 11.69 -22.63
C LYS A 234 -25.08 11.13 -22.17
N ILE A 235 -25.80 10.45 -23.06
CA ILE A 235 -27.08 9.81 -22.72
C ILE A 235 -26.81 8.37 -22.28
N ILE A 236 -27.37 7.98 -21.14
CA ILE A 236 -27.33 6.60 -20.63
C ILE A 236 -28.77 6.08 -20.57
N ASP A 237 -29.03 5.00 -21.30
CA ASP A 237 -30.30 4.28 -21.21
C ASP A 237 -30.37 3.49 -19.90
N GLY A 238 -31.32 3.88 -19.08
CA GLY A 238 -31.64 3.32 -17.78
C GLY A 238 -32.84 2.38 -17.79
N THR A 239 -33.40 2.05 -18.96
CA THR A 239 -34.57 1.17 -19.07
C THR A 239 -34.31 -0.17 -18.36
N GLY A 240 -35.14 -0.50 -17.37
CA GLY A 240 -35.02 -1.71 -16.55
C GLY A 240 -33.91 -1.67 -15.49
N LYS A 241 -33.22 -0.53 -15.34
CA LYS A 241 -32.10 -0.32 -14.41
C LYS A 241 -32.50 0.55 -13.24
N HIS A 242 -31.72 0.47 -12.17
CA HIS A 242 -31.93 1.28 -10.97
C HIS A 242 -30.77 2.25 -10.78
N LEU A 243 -31.08 3.50 -10.45
CA LEU A 243 -30.10 4.53 -10.14
C LEU A 243 -30.22 4.92 -8.66
N THR A 244 -29.11 4.84 -7.94
CA THR A 244 -29.04 5.15 -6.50
C THR A 244 -27.95 6.20 -6.24
N SER A 245 -27.94 6.81 -5.05
CA SER A 245 -26.72 7.42 -4.53
C SER A 245 -25.64 6.35 -4.31
N GLY A 246 -24.38 6.78 -4.28
CA GLY A 246 -23.26 5.94 -3.88
C GLY A 246 -23.39 5.38 -2.47
N ILE A 247 -22.91 4.15 -2.29
CA ILE A 247 -22.79 3.50 -0.98
C ILE A 247 -21.68 4.20 -0.19
N ILE A 248 -21.93 4.40 1.10
CA ILE A 248 -21.00 5.01 2.04
C ILE A 248 -20.72 4.00 3.15
N ASP A 249 -19.45 3.66 3.32
CA ASP A 249 -19.00 2.76 4.37
C ASP A 249 -18.35 3.57 5.50
N GLU A 250 -19.01 3.65 6.65
CA GLU A 250 -18.50 4.46 7.77
C GLU A 250 -17.41 3.77 8.58
N HIS A 251 -17.08 2.50 8.31
CA HIS A 251 -15.94 1.87 9.00
C HIS A 251 -15.19 0.89 8.11
N SER A 252 -13.94 1.25 7.83
CA SER A 252 -13.03 0.40 7.07
C SER A 252 -11.56 0.63 7.41
N HIS A 253 -10.74 -0.30 6.91
CA HIS A 253 -9.29 -0.33 7.02
C HIS A 253 -8.60 -0.51 5.65
N ILE A 254 -9.36 -0.46 4.55
CA ILE A 254 -8.76 -0.43 3.20
C ILE A 254 -8.01 0.88 2.99
N ALA A 255 -7.12 0.91 2.00
CA ALA A 255 -6.35 2.08 1.62
C ALA A 255 -5.53 2.68 2.78
N ALA A 256 -5.22 1.92 3.82
CA ALA A 256 -4.29 2.29 4.88
C ALA A 256 -3.06 1.39 4.82
N SER A 257 -1.87 1.96 5.09
CA SER A 257 -0.62 1.20 5.21
C SER A 257 -0.24 0.84 6.65
N SER A 258 -0.97 1.38 7.63
CA SER A 258 -0.79 1.18 9.09
C SER A 258 -2.11 1.51 9.80
N ILE A 259 -2.38 0.90 10.98
CA ILE A 259 -3.70 1.01 11.64
C ILE A 259 -3.66 1.34 13.14
N ASN A 260 -2.79 0.73 13.93
CA ASN A 260 -2.86 0.84 15.41
C ASN A 260 -1.50 1.09 16.04
N GLU A 261 -1.50 1.95 17.07
CA GLU A 261 -0.37 2.24 17.95
C GLU A 261 -0.46 1.45 19.27
N GLY A 262 -0.45 0.12 19.19
CA GLY A 262 -0.78 -0.78 20.32
C GLY A 262 0.09 -0.63 21.58
N GLY A 263 1.23 0.06 21.49
CA GLY A 263 2.13 0.34 22.61
C GLY A 263 1.65 1.44 23.57
N GLN A 264 0.78 2.34 23.13
CA GLN A 264 0.17 3.38 23.97
C GLN A 264 -1.31 3.08 24.21
N ASN A 265 -1.96 3.75 25.15
CA ASN A 265 -3.40 3.58 25.42
C ASN A 265 -4.26 4.71 24.83
N SER A 266 -3.63 5.84 24.55
CA SER A 266 -4.12 6.92 23.75
C SER A 266 -3.07 7.27 22.71
N SER A 267 -3.50 7.43 21.47
CA SER A 267 -2.66 7.89 20.36
C SER A 267 -3.40 9.00 19.59
N ALA A 268 -4.12 9.87 20.32
CA ALA A 268 -4.97 10.90 19.75
C ALA A 268 -4.21 11.87 18.81
N GLU A 269 -2.89 11.98 18.99
CA GLU A 269 -2.01 12.81 18.18
C GLU A 269 -1.77 12.29 16.76
N VAL A 270 -1.93 10.99 16.49
CA VAL A 270 -1.71 10.43 15.13
C VAL A 270 -2.96 10.50 14.27
N THR A 271 -2.80 10.42 12.95
CA THR A 271 -3.90 10.47 11.97
C THR A 271 -3.73 9.43 10.88
N ILE A 272 -4.85 8.83 10.47
CA ILE A 272 -4.89 7.92 9.31
C ILE A 272 -4.53 8.65 8.02
N GLU A 273 -4.75 9.96 7.94
CA GLU A 273 -4.41 10.77 6.75
C GLU A 273 -2.94 10.64 6.34
N ASP A 274 -2.04 10.38 7.30
CA ASP A 274 -0.59 10.23 7.06
C ASP A 274 -0.22 8.89 6.41
N VAL A 275 -1.13 7.91 6.41
CA VAL A 275 -0.87 6.51 5.99
C VAL A 275 -1.87 6.00 4.96
N ILE A 276 -2.52 6.91 4.21
CA ILE A 276 -3.40 6.53 3.10
C ILE A 276 -2.56 6.00 1.93
N ASP A 277 -2.90 4.80 1.45
CA ASP A 277 -2.37 4.17 0.24
C ASP A 277 -3.35 4.35 -0.92
N PRO A 278 -3.16 5.37 -1.80
CA PRO A 278 -4.06 5.65 -2.92
C PRO A 278 -4.01 4.55 -4.01
N ASP A 279 -3.01 3.68 -3.94
CA ASP A 279 -2.75 2.61 -4.89
C ASP A 279 -3.37 1.26 -4.45
N ASP A 280 -4.14 1.25 -3.34
CA ASP A 280 -4.82 0.06 -2.88
C ASP A 280 -5.91 -0.42 -3.85
N ILE A 281 -5.69 -1.59 -4.46
CA ILE A 281 -6.64 -2.22 -5.38
C ILE A 281 -8.06 -2.38 -4.78
N ASN A 282 -8.18 -2.43 -3.46
CA ASN A 282 -9.48 -2.50 -2.81
C ASN A 282 -10.33 -1.23 -3.05
N ILE A 283 -9.74 -0.08 -3.36
CA ILE A 283 -10.45 1.13 -3.81
C ILE A 283 -11.23 0.82 -5.11
N TYR A 284 -10.55 0.28 -6.13
CA TYR A 284 -11.18 -0.09 -7.40
C TYR A 284 -12.24 -1.20 -7.23
N ARG A 285 -11.97 -2.17 -6.36
CA ARG A 285 -12.92 -3.25 -6.06
C ARG A 285 -14.16 -2.73 -5.34
N ASN A 286 -14.03 -1.73 -4.48
CA ASN A 286 -15.15 -1.10 -3.78
C ASN A 286 -16.02 -0.28 -4.73
N LEU A 287 -15.40 0.45 -5.66
CA LEU A 287 -16.12 1.10 -6.77
C LEU A 287 -16.97 0.10 -7.57
N SER A 288 -16.47 -1.13 -7.81
CA SER A 288 -17.25 -2.19 -8.48
C SER A 288 -18.44 -2.72 -7.66
N GLY A 289 -18.48 -2.44 -6.37
CA GLY A 289 -19.63 -2.71 -5.49
C GLY A 289 -20.53 -1.48 -5.25
N GLY A 290 -20.25 -0.35 -5.90
CA GLY A 290 -21.04 0.87 -5.77
C GLY A 290 -20.66 1.76 -4.58
N VAL A 291 -19.56 1.46 -3.89
CA VAL A 291 -19.04 2.30 -2.79
C VAL A 291 -18.32 3.51 -3.37
N THR A 292 -18.66 4.70 -2.88
CA THR A 292 -18.08 5.97 -3.36
C THR A 292 -17.32 6.71 -2.27
N THR A 293 -17.67 6.49 -1.00
CA THR A 293 -17.09 7.20 0.14
C THR A 293 -16.87 6.24 1.30
N ILE A 294 -15.75 6.41 2.00
CA ILE A 294 -15.41 5.57 3.14
C ILE A 294 -14.77 6.39 4.25
N GLN A 295 -15.05 6.06 5.50
CA GLN A 295 -14.24 6.50 6.62
C GLN A 295 -13.18 5.43 6.90
N ILE A 296 -11.92 5.83 6.88
CA ILE A 296 -10.78 5.00 7.29
C ILE A 296 -10.42 5.38 8.72
N LEU A 297 -10.35 4.38 9.59
CA LEU A 297 -10.14 4.57 11.01
C LEU A 297 -8.95 3.75 11.51
N HIS A 298 -8.43 4.18 12.65
CA HIS A 298 -7.65 3.28 13.49
C HIS A 298 -8.50 2.06 13.89
N GLY A 299 -7.83 1.03 14.34
CA GLY A 299 -8.48 -0.20 14.78
C GLY A 299 -9.06 -0.10 16.19
N SER A 300 -9.00 -1.20 16.94
CA SER A 300 -9.52 -1.31 18.31
C SER A 300 -8.45 -1.75 19.31
N ALA A 301 -7.18 -1.58 18.97
CA ALA A 301 -6.06 -1.89 19.87
C ALA A 301 -5.97 -0.91 21.05
N ASN A 302 -6.43 0.32 20.87
CA ASN A 302 -6.29 1.41 21.82
C ASN A 302 -7.68 1.87 22.29
N PRO A 303 -7.89 2.15 23.60
CA PRO A 303 -9.06 2.90 24.06
C PRO A 303 -9.28 4.19 23.27
N ILE A 304 -8.25 5.04 23.19
CA ILE A 304 -8.23 6.20 22.32
C ILE A 304 -7.26 5.85 21.18
N GLY A 305 -7.78 5.55 19.99
CA GLY A 305 -6.98 5.27 18.81
C GLY A 305 -6.34 6.55 18.30
N GLY A 306 -6.67 6.93 17.07
CA GLY A 306 -6.21 8.20 16.51
C GLY A 306 -7.26 8.79 15.57
N ARG A 307 -6.88 9.91 14.94
CA ARG A 307 -7.78 10.68 14.06
C ARG A 307 -8.08 9.88 12.79
N SER A 308 -9.34 9.91 12.36
CA SER A 308 -9.82 9.19 11.18
C SER A 308 -9.75 10.07 9.94
N ALA A 309 -9.73 9.45 8.76
CA ALA A 309 -9.84 10.12 7.47
C ALA A 309 -11.16 9.74 6.79
N ILE A 310 -11.82 10.67 6.10
CA ILE A 310 -12.93 10.37 5.20
C ILE A 310 -12.42 10.58 3.78
N ILE A 311 -12.54 9.56 2.93
CA ILE A 311 -12.08 9.64 1.54
C ILE A 311 -13.20 9.33 0.56
N LYS A 312 -13.12 9.96 -0.61
CA LYS A 312 -13.79 9.54 -1.84
C LYS A 312 -12.90 8.56 -2.58
N LEU A 313 -13.48 7.48 -3.08
CA LEU A 313 -12.76 6.39 -3.74
C LEU A 313 -12.33 6.73 -5.18
N LYS A 314 -11.68 7.89 -5.37
CA LYS A 314 -11.22 8.39 -6.67
C LYS A 314 -9.98 7.62 -7.15
N TRP A 315 -10.16 6.38 -7.58
CA TRP A 315 -9.08 5.50 -8.05
C TRP A 315 -8.16 6.19 -9.07
N GLY A 316 -6.87 6.30 -8.72
CA GLY A 316 -5.84 6.95 -9.55
C GLY A 316 -5.60 8.42 -9.27
N SER A 317 -6.38 9.05 -8.39
CA SER A 317 -6.12 10.39 -7.88
C SER A 317 -5.07 10.39 -6.77
N SER A 318 -4.55 11.58 -6.46
CA SER A 318 -3.68 11.79 -5.29
C SER A 318 -4.45 11.67 -3.97
N ILE A 319 -3.73 11.52 -2.85
CA ILE A 319 -4.32 11.44 -1.50
C ILE A 319 -5.14 12.71 -1.21
N ASP A 320 -4.60 13.89 -1.50
CA ASP A 320 -5.27 15.17 -1.26
C ASP A 320 -6.61 15.30 -2.01
N GLU A 321 -6.69 14.74 -3.22
CA GLU A 321 -7.91 14.72 -4.03
C GLU A 321 -8.93 13.67 -3.56
N MET A 322 -8.45 12.62 -2.87
CA MET A 322 -9.29 11.60 -2.25
C MET A 322 -9.89 12.09 -0.92
N LEU A 323 -9.17 12.89 -0.14
CA LEU A 323 -9.67 13.42 1.14
C LEU A 323 -10.98 14.20 0.95
N TYR A 324 -11.97 13.92 1.79
CA TYR A 324 -13.26 14.58 1.71
C TYR A 324 -13.14 16.03 2.22
N PRO A 325 -13.36 17.04 1.36
CA PRO A 325 -13.05 18.42 1.69
C PRO A 325 -13.99 18.97 2.76
N ASN A 326 -13.41 19.66 3.75
CA ASN A 326 -14.13 20.29 4.86
C ASN A 326 -15.10 19.32 5.56
N SER A 327 -14.70 18.05 5.69
CA SER A 327 -15.45 17.09 6.52
C SER A 327 -15.25 17.40 8.00
N SER A 328 -16.23 17.00 8.81
CA SER A 328 -16.07 17.07 10.26
C SER A 328 -14.93 16.14 10.68
N PRO A 329 -14.04 16.55 11.60
CA PRO A 329 -12.95 15.69 12.03
C PRO A 329 -13.46 14.60 12.98
N PHE A 330 -12.96 13.38 12.80
CA PHE A 330 -13.31 12.22 13.63
C PHE A 330 -12.08 11.66 14.36
N ILE A 331 -12.35 10.91 15.42
CA ILE A 331 -11.37 10.11 16.15
C ILE A 331 -11.97 8.74 16.51
N LYS A 332 -11.15 7.70 16.38
CA LYS A 332 -11.54 6.34 16.74
C LYS A 332 -11.34 6.10 18.23
N PHE A 333 -12.39 5.67 18.90
CA PHE A 333 -12.33 5.10 20.25
C PHE A 333 -12.63 3.59 20.19
N ALA A 334 -12.31 2.85 21.25
CA ALA A 334 -12.68 1.45 21.36
C ALA A 334 -12.97 1.00 22.80
N LEU A 335 -13.85 0.00 22.90
CA LEU A 335 -14.27 -0.66 24.14
C LEU A 335 -13.98 -2.17 24.03
N GLY A 336 -14.34 -2.93 25.06
CA GLY A 336 -14.36 -4.38 24.95
C GLY A 336 -13.06 -5.10 25.26
N GLU A 337 -12.99 -6.34 24.79
CA GLU A 337 -11.88 -7.27 25.02
C GLU A 337 -10.56 -6.81 24.40
N ASN A 338 -10.62 -6.04 23.32
CA ASN A 338 -9.47 -5.65 22.50
C ASN A 338 -8.61 -4.60 23.21
N VAL A 339 -9.24 -3.57 23.76
CA VAL A 339 -8.54 -2.46 24.42
C VAL A 339 -7.91 -2.85 25.75
N LYS A 340 -8.48 -3.87 26.41
CA LYS A 340 -7.88 -4.50 27.59
C LYS A 340 -6.90 -5.62 27.25
N GLN A 341 -6.58 -5.81 25.96
CA GLN A 341 -5.56 -6.73 25.46
C GLN A 341 -5.75 -8.19 25.92
N SER A 342 -7.01 -8.65 26.00
CA SER A 342 -7.36 -9.95 26.60
C SER A 342 -6.65 -11.15 25.97
N ASN A 343 -6.30 -11.05 24.69
CA ASN A 343 -5.63 -12.10 23.92
C ASN A 343 -4.14 -11.82 23.70
N TRP A 344 -3.60 -10.75 24.29
CA TRP A 344 -2.21 -10.36 24.08
C TRP A 344 -1.41 -10.85 25.29
N GLY A 345 -0.22 -11.43 25.05
CA GLY A 345 0.62 -11.95 26.12
C GLY A 345 1.31 -10.89 26.99
N SER A 346 0.94 -9.61 26.86
CA SER A 346 1.55 -8.48 27.56
C SER A 346 0.54 -7.82 28.51
N PHE A 347 0.95 -7.62 29.76
CA PHE A 347 0.14 -7.00 30.82
C PHE A 347 0.69 -5.64 31.28
N SER A 348 1.63 -5.06 30.54
CA SER A 348 2.35 -3.85 30.94
C SER A 348 1.61 -2.54 30.65
N ARG A 349 0.49 -2.60 29.90
CA ARG A 349 -0.27 -1.43 29.46
C ARG A 349 -1.59 -1.31 30.22
N PHE A 350 -1.87 -0.16 30.83
CA PHE A 350 -3.20 0.17 31.33
C PHE A 350 -4.11 0.60 30.17
N PRO A 351 -5.35 0.10 30.04
CA PRO A 351 -6.11 -0.70 31.01
C PRO A 351 -6.05 -2.22 30.75
N GLN A 352 -6.31 -3.02 31.79
CA GLN A 352 -6.40 -4.50 31.73
C GLN A 352 -7.79 -5.03 32.15
N THR A 353 -8.71 -4.14 32.51
CA THR A 353 -10.07 -4.46 32.97
C THR A 353 -11.06 -3.44 32.39
N ARG A 354 -12.35 -3.79 32.31
CA ARG A 354 -13.41 -2.85 31.88
C ARG A 354 -13.53 -1.63 32.80
N MET A 355 -13.29 -1.79 34.10
CA MET A 355 -13.21 -0.66 35.05
C MET A 355 -12.05 0.28 34.69
N GLY A 356 -10.90 -0.28 34.31
CA GLY A 356 -9.76 0.51 33.86
C GLY A 356 -10.05 1.28 32.57
N VAL A 357 -10.84 0.71 31.65
CA VAL A 357 -11.27 1.40 30.43
C VAL A 357 -12.10 2.64 30.76
N GLU A 358 -13.09 2.53 31.64
CA GLU A 358 -13.87 3.68 32.12
C GLU A 358 -12.98 4.74 32.77
N GLN A 359 -12.11 4.32 33.70
CA GLN A 359 -11.22 5.23 34.41
C GLN A 359 -10.24 5.95 33.47
N LEU A 360 -9.80 5.29 32.41
CA LEU A 360 -8.96 5.90 31.38
C LEU A 360 -9.68 7.06 30.70
N TYR A 361 -10.90 6.86 30.22
CA TYR A 361 -11.65 7.94 29.57
C TYR A 361 -11.91 9.10 30.53
N ILE A 362 -12.25 8.80 31.79
CA ILE A 362 -12.43 9.84 32.82
C ILE A 362 -11.15 10.66 33.00
N ASP A 363 -9.98 10.01 33.12
CA ASP A 363 -8.70 10.70 33.29
C ASP A 363 -8.38 11.59 32.09
N TYR A 364 -8.48 11.05 30.88
CA TYR A 364 -8.16 11.75 29.65
C TYR A 364 -9.06 12.96 29.39
N PHE A 365 -10.38 12.84 29.59
CA PHE A 365 -11.27 13.98 29.43
C PHE A 365 -11.11 15.02 30.55
N GLN A 366 -10.79 14.61 31.78
CA GLN A 366 -10.46 15.55 32.85
C GLN A 366 -9.19 16.34 32.51
N ARG A 367 -8.13 15.67 32.05
CA ARG A 367 -6.89 16.31 31.59
C ARG A 367 -7.13 17.26 30.42
N ALA A 368 -7.93 16.86 29.44
CA ALA A 368 -8.28 17.70 28.30
C ALA A 368 -9.07 18.95 28.73
N LYS A 369 -9.99 18.82 29.68
CA LYS A 369 -10.74 19.95 30.26
C LYS A 369 -9.81 20.94 30.97
N GLU A 370 -8.87 20.45 31.77
CA GLU A 370 -7.88 21.27 32.46
C GLU A 370 -6.90 21.95 31.50
N TYR A 371 -6.46 21.22 30.47
CA TYR A 371 -5.66 21.77 29.37
C TYR A 371 -6.40 22.92 28.68
N GLY A 372 -7.66 22.70 28.30
CA GLY A 372 -8.50 23.72 27.70
C GLY A 372 -8.70 24.95 28.58
N GLN A 373 -8.93 24.75 29.88
CA GLN A 373 -9.08 25.85 30.83
C GLN A 373 -7.81 26.70 30.94
N LYS A 374 -6.62 26.09 30.92
CA LYS A 374 -5.34 26.81 30.91
C LYS A 374 -5.23 27.71 29.67
N TRP A 375 -5.62 27.20 28.51
CA TRP A 375 -5.61 27.98 27.26
C TRP A 375 -6.65 29.10 27.24
N ILE A 376 -7.88 28.84 27.70
CA ILE A 376 -8.92 29.87 27.84
C ILE A 376 -8.43 30.99 28.75
N ASN A 377 -7.92 30.65 29.94
CA ASN A 377 -7.40 31.62 30.90
C ASN A 377 -6.27 32.46 30.29
N TYR A 378 -5.29 31.82 29.64
CA TYR A 378 -4.18 32.53 28.99
C TYR A 378 -4.65 33.43 27.83
N ASN A 379 -5.64 32.98 27.05
CA ASN A 379 -6.15 33.74 25.92
C ASN A 379 -6.98 34.96 26.33
N ASN A 380 -7.64 34.90 27.49
CA ASN A 380 -8.43 35.99 28.06
C ASN A 380 -7.58 37.05 28.82
N LEU A 381 -6.26 36.84 28.99
CA LEU A 381 -5.38 37.84 29.59
C LEU A 381 -5.28 39.08 28.69
N ASP A 382 -5.20 40.26 29.32
CA ASP A 382 -4.87 41.49 28.60
C ASP A 382 -3.45 41.41 28.00
N ARG A 383 -3.20 42.21 26.96
CA ARG A 383 -1.94 42.17 26.20
C ARG A 383 -0.71 42.36 27.09
N LYS A 384 -0.76 43.20 28.12
CA LYS A 384 0.39 43.50 28.99
C LYS A 384 0.68 42.33 29.92
N THR A 385 -0.35 41.72 30.49
CA THR A 385 -0.21 40.51 31.32
C THR A 385 0.23 39.32 30.48
N LYS A 386 -0.35 39.12 29.29
CA LYS A 386 -0.01 38.02 28.37
C LYS A 386 1.46 38.02 27.94
N LEU A 387 2.09 39.20 27.81
CA LEU A 387 3.53 39.35 27.53
C LEU A 387 4.44 38.93 28.70
N ARG A 388 3.92 38.88 29.92
CA ARG A 388 4.66 38.52 31.15
C ARG A 388 4.29 37.12 31.67
N THR A 389 3.25 36.50 31.12
CA THR A 389 2.81 35.16 31.47
C THR A 389 3.38 34.14 30.49
N HIS A 390 3.94 33.04 31.01
CA HIS A 390 4.39 31.93 30.16
C HIS A 390 3.20 31.32 29.41
N LYS A 391 3.36 31.22 28.09
CA LYS A 391 2.35 30.58 27.22
C LYS A 391 2.18 29.11 27.63
N PRO A 392 0.94 28.60 27.77
CA PRO A 392 0.70 27.18 28.01
C PRO A 392 1.39 26.32 26.94
N ARG A 393 1.94 25.16 27.36
CA ARG A 393 2.49 24.18 26.43
C ARG A 393 1.37 23.67 25.51
N TYR A 394 1.62 23.65 24.22
CA TYR A 394 0.75 22.98 23.26
C TYR A 394 0.98 21.47 23.33
N ASP A 395 -0.09 20.71 23.48
CA ASP A 395 -0.10 19.27 23.58
C ASP A 395 -1.13 18.73 22.59
N ILE A 396 -0.68 18.03 21.55
CA ILE A 396 -1.54 17.59 20.45
C ILE A 396 -2.59 16.59 20.95
N GLU A 397 -2.20 15.67 21.83
CA GLU A 397 -3.10 14.67 22.40
C GLU A 397 -4.24 15.36 23.17
N MET A 398 -3.89 16.33 24.03
CA MET A 398 -4.89 17.07 24.80
C MET A 398 -5.70 18.05 23.95
N GLU A 399 -5.11 18.66 22.92
CA GLU A 399 -5.84 19.52 21.98
C GLU A 399 -6.94 18.72 21.26
N VAL A 400 -6.60 17.56 20.73
CA VAL A 400 -7.54 16.67 20.03
C VAL A 400 -8.69 16.24 20.93
N LEU A 401 -8.41 15.91 22.20
CA LEU A 401 -9.46 15.56 23.16
C LEU A 401 -10.27 16.78 23.62
N TRP A 402 -9.64 17.96 23.71
CA TRP A 402 -10.34 19.19 24.02
C TRP A 402 -11.27 19.63 22.89
N GLU A 403 -10.91 19.39 21.62
CA GLU A 403 -11.79 19.60 20.47
C GLU A 403 -13.09 18.79 20.59
N ILE A 404 -13.05 17.59 21.17
CA ILE A 404 -14.26 16.78 21.43
C ILE A 404 -15.15 17.47 22.46
N LEU A 405 -14.57 17.94 23.57
CA LEU A 405 -15.30 18.70 24.60
C LEU A 405 -15.90 20.01 24.05
N GLN A 406 -15.33 20.56 22.98
CA GLN A 406 -15.84 21.74 22.28
C GLN A 406 -16.85 21.41 21.19
N GLY A 407 -17.16 20.14 20.93
CA GLY A 407 -18.02 19.73 19.82
C GLY A 407 -17.43 19.98 18.43
N LYS A 408 -16.10 20.12 18.33
CA LYS A 408 -15.38 20.32 17.07
C LYS A 408 -14.91 19.02 16.44
N ARG A 409 -14.75 17.96 17.24
CA ARG A 409 -14.33 16.62 16.79
C ARG A 409 -15.29 15.56 17.33
N TYR A 410 -15.60 14.58 16.48
CA TYR A 410 -16.58 13.55 16.78
C TYR A 410 -15.94 12.18 17.02
N ILE A 411 -16.57 11.38 17.89
CA ILE A 411 -16.11 10.03 18.21
C ILE A 411 -16.89 9.00 17.38
N SER A 412 -16.14 8.13 16.69
CA SER A 412 -16.61 6.82 16.25
C SER A 412 -16.02 5.75 17.19
N CYS A 413 -16.85 4.98 17.88
CA CYS A 413 -16.38 4.09 18.95
C CYS A 413 -16.68 2.61 18.65
N HIS A 414 -15.63 1.79 18.52
CA HIS A 414 -15.76 0.33 18.47
C HIS A 414 -16.39 -0.18 19.77
N SER A 415 -17.48 -0.94 19.66
CA SER A 415 -18.24 -1.42 20.81
C SER A 415 -19.00 -2.71 20.50
N TYR A 416 -19.26 -3.53 21.51
CA TYR A 416 -20.09 -4.73 21.36
C TYR A 416 -21.14 -4.83 22.46
N VAL A 417 -20.71 -4.86 23.73
CA VAL A 417 -21.60 -5.16 24.87
C VAL A 417 -22.31 -3.93 25.43
N GLN A 418 -23.58 -4.13 25.81
CA GLN A 418 -24.49 -3.10 26.33
C GLN A 418 -23.93 -2.31 27.52
N SER A 419 -23.16 -2.98 28.38
CA SER A 419 -22.63 -2.40 29.62
C SER A 419 -21.59 -1.34 29.33
N GLU A 420 -20.71 -1.57 28.35
CA GLU A 420 -19.68 -0.62 27.95
C GLU A 420 -20.24 0.51 27.08
N ILE A 421 -21.21 0.20 26.21
CA ILE A 421 -21.94 1.22 25.44
C ILE A 421 -22.61 2.22 26.39
N ASN A 422 -23.35 1.71 27.40
CA ASN A 422 -24.00 2.53 28.40
C ASN A 422 -23.00 3.29 29.28
N MET A 423 -21.87 2.67 29.63
CA MET A 423 -20.80 3.33 30.39
C MET A 423 -20.24 4.53 29.62
N LEU A 424 -19.86 4.37 28.35
CA LEU A 424 -19.24 5.46 27.60
C LEU A 424 -20.22 6.61 27.34
N MET A 425 -21.51 6.32 27.12
CA MET A 425 -22.55 7.38 27.06
C MET A 425 -22.59 8.20 28.35
N LYS A 426 -22.58 7.55 29.52
CA LYS A 426 -22.54 8.25 30.82
C LYS A 426 -21.26 9.05 31.04
N VAL A 427 -20.12 8.55 30.59
CA VAL A 427 -18.86 9.32 30.61
C VAL A 427 -19.00 10.58 29.75
N ALA A 428 -19.55 10.45 28.54
CA ALA A 428 -19.77 11.60 27.66
C ALA A 428 -20.73 12.64 28.27
N GLU A 429 -21.83 12.20 28.87
CA GLU A 429 -22.78 13.06 29.59
C GLU A 429 -22.11 13.80 30.76
N LYS A 430 -21.23 13.12 31.53
CA LYS A 430 -20.48 13.72 32.65
C LYS A 430 -19.57 14.88 32.22
N PHE A 431 -19.05 14.83 31.00
CA PHE A 431 -18.19 15.87 30.42
C PHE A 431 -18.92 16.79 29.43
N ASP A 432 -20.26 16.71 29.37
CA ASP A 432 -21.14 17.55 28.55
C ASP A 432 -20.84 17.51 27.05
N PHE A 433 -20.55 16.31 26.52
CA PHE A 433 -20.47 16.08 25.08
C PHE A 433 -21.33 14.89 24.66
N ARG A 434 -21.42 14.64 23.35
CA ARG A 434 -22.15 13.49 22.78
C ARG A 434 -21.24 12.65 21.89
N ILE A 435 -21.53 11.36 21.83
CA ILE A 435 -20.86 10.40 20.96
C ILE A 435 -21.63 10.40 19.65
N LYS A 436 -20.91 10.41 18.52
CA LYS A 436 -21.57 10.47 17.21
C LYS A 436 -21.99 9.08 16.74
N THR A 437 -21.10 8.11 16.83
CA THR A 437 -21.36 6.74 16.36
C THR A 437 -20.73 5.70 17.28
N PHE A 438 -21.49 4.66 17.59
CA PHE A 438 -20.96 3.38 18.05
C PHE A 438 -20.89 2.42 16.88
N THR A 439 -19.72 1.84 16.64
CA THR A 439 -19.43 0.93 15.53
C THR A 439 -19.38 -0.53 16.02
N HIS A 440 -19.75 -1.44 15.13
CA HIS A 440 -20.11 -2.85 15.33
C HIS A 440 -21.35 -3.04 16.19
N ILE A 441 -21.37 -2.49 17.40
CA ILE A 441 -22.49 -2.33 18.32
C ILE A 441 -23.50 -3.49 18.34
N LEU A 442 -22.99 -4.72 18.46
CA LEU A 442 -23.81 -5.93 18.29
C LEU A 442 -24.90 -6.12 19.36
N GLU A 443 -24.76 -5.49 20.53
CA GLU A 443 -25.82 -5.40 21.55
C GLU A 443 -26.54 -4.04 21.59
N GLY A 444 -26.45 -3.23 20.54
CA GLY A 444 -27.10 -1.92 20.45
C GLY A 444 -28.61 -1.99 20.69
N TYR A 445 -29.26 -3.06 20.22
CA TYR A 445 -30.68 -3.35 20.45
C TYR A 445 -31.08 -3.38 21.93
N LYS A 446 -30.16 -3.73 22.84
CA LYS A 446 -30.44 -3.78 24.28
C LYS A 446 -30.41 -2.39 24.94
N VAL A 447 -29.86 -1.39 24.25
CA VAL A 447 -29.67 -0.01 24.77
C VAL A 447 -30.20 1.06 23.81
N ALA A 448 -30.98 0.68 22.80
CA ALA A 448 -31.47 1.59 21.77
C ALA A 448 -32.30 2.76 22.33
N ASP A 449 -33.04 2.52 23.42
CA ASP A 449 -33.77 3.54 24.18
C ASP A 449 -32.83 4.65 24.69
N LYS A 450 -31.70 4.26 25.27
CA LYS A 450 -30.67 5.17 25.81
C LYS A 450 -29.91 5.84 24.69
N MET A 451 -29.59 5.11 23.61
CA MET A 451 -28.94 5.68 22.43
C MET A 451 -29.77 6.82 21.82
N ARG A 452 -31.09 6.63 21.68
CA ARG A 452 -31.99 7.67 21.19
C ARG A 452 -31.98 8.90 22.10
N ILE A 453 -32.03 8.72 23.43
CA ILE A 453 -32.00 9.83 24.40
C ILE A 453 -30.67 10.58 24.32
N HIS A 454 -29.55 9.85 24.19
CA HIS A 454 -28.22 10.44 24.05
C HIS A 454 -28.05 11.15 22.70
N GLY A 455 -28.69 10.65 21.64
CA GLY A 455 -28.54 11.13 20.27
C GLY A 455 -27.36 10.50 19.51
N VAL A 456 -26.82 9.36 19.98
CA VAL A 456 -25.77 8.60 19.28
C VAL A 456 -26.38 7.67 18.23
N GLY A 457 -25.74 7.55 17.08
CA GLY A 457 -26.08 6.57 16.06
C GLY A 457 -25.40 5.21 16.27
N GLY A 458 -25.91 4.19 15.59
CA GLY A 458 -25.34 2.84 15.61
C GLY A 458 -24.94 2.40 14.22
N SER A 459 -23.69 1.99 14.04
CA SER A 459 -23.23 1.35 12.81
C SER A 459 -22.87 -0.09 13.12
N THR A 460 -23.63 -1.05 12.61
CA THR A 460 -23.54 -2.45 13.05
C THR A 460 -23.25 -3.42 11.91
N PHE A 461 -22.93 -4.66 12.25
CA PHE A 461 -22.95 -5.75 11.29
C PHE A 461 -24.35 -6.34 11.22
N SER A 462 -24.75 -6.78 10.04
CA SER A 462 -26.05 -7.43 9.89
C SER A 462 -26.01 -8.90 10.34
N ASP A 463 -24.90 -9.62 10.11
CA ASP A 463 -24.74 -11.04 10.45
C ASP A 463 -23.32 -11.53 10.82
N TRP A 464 -22.39 -10.62 11.12
CA TRP A 464 -21.01 -10.99 11.48
C TRP A 464 -20.78 -10.99 13.00
N TRP A 465 -20.74 -12.18 13.63
CA TRP A 465 -20.51 -12.37 15.07
C TRP A 465 -20.01 -13.79 15.43
N ALA A 466 -20.07 -14.16 16.72
CA ALA A 466 -19.66 -15.47 17.30
C ALA A 466 -18.17 -15.84 17.19
N TYR A 467 -17.28 -14.88 16.94
CA TYR A 467 -15.82 -15.08 16.95
C TYR A 467 -15.15 -14.70 18.28
N LYS A 468 -15.89 -14.09 19.21
CA LYS A 468 -15.47 -13.70 20.59
C LYS A 468 -16.62 -13.84 21.57
N PHE A 469 -16.32 -13.85 22.86
CA PHE A 469 -17.36 -13.96 23.89
C PHE A 469 -18.26 -12.71 23.93
N GLU A 470 -17.68 -11.51 23.79
CA GLU A 470 -18.43 -10.23 23.75
C GLU A 470 -19.41 -10.08 22.57
N VAL A 471 -19.41 -11.01 21.61
CA VAL A 471 -20.30 -10.99 20.44
C VAL A 471 -21.27 -12.17 20.41
N ASN A 472 -21.45 -12.89 21.51
CA ASN A 472 -22.30 -14.08 21.58
C ASN A 472 -23.80 -13.78 21.49
N ASP A 473 -24.24 -12.63 22.02
CA ASP A 473 -25.65 -12.22 22.06
C ASP A 473 -26.07 -11.37 20.84
N ALA A 474 -25.23 -11.36 19.81
CA ALA A 474 -25.54 -10.69 18.56
C ALA A 474 -26.71 -11.37 17.84
N ILE A 475 -27.59 -10.56 17.25
CA ILE A 475 -28.77 -11.03 16.52
C ILE A 475 -28.91 -10.25 15.21
N PRO A 476 -29.45 -10.87 14.14
CA PRO A 476 -29.61 -10.18 12.86
C PRO A 476 -30.67 -9.07 12.91
N TYR A 477 -31.50 -9.05 13.95
CA TYR A 477 -32.52 -8.03 14.19
C TYR A 477 -31.95 -6.73 14.79
N ASN A 478 -30.65 -6.69 15.15
CA ASN A 478 -30.05 -5.57 15.89
C ASN A 478 -30.31 -4.22 15.22
N GLY A 479 -29.96 -4.11 13.92
CA GLY A 479 -30.18 -2.89 13.15
C GLY A 479 -31.64 -2.46 13.09
N ALA A 480 -32.56 -3.41 12.89
CA ALA A 480 -33.98 -3.14 12.81
C ALA A 480 -34.59 -2.69 14.14
N ILE A 481 -34.20 -3.31 15.26
CA ILE A 481 -34.67 -2.92 16.59
C ILE A 481 -34.18 -1.51 16.94
N MET A 482 -32.90 -1.21 16.67
CA MET A 482 -32.35 0.14 16.86
C MET A 482 -33.09 1.18 16.00
N HIS A 483 -33.31 0.87 14.72
CA HIS A 483 -34.04 1.74 13.80
C HIS A 483 -35.47 2.02 14.29
N ASN A 484 -36.22 0.96 14.67
CA ASN A 484 -37.57 1.08 15.19
C ASN A 484 -37.64 1.86 16.51
N ALA A 485 -36.56 1.85 17.29
CA ALA A 485 -36.42 2.65 18.50
C ALA A 485 -36.06 4.13 18.22
N GLY A 486 -35.87 4.53 16.95
CA GLY A 486 -35.57 5.89 16.52
C GLY A 486 -34.08 6.25 16.50
N VAL A 487 -33.19 5.25 16.49
CA VAL A 487 -31.74 5.45 16.33
C VAL A 487 -31.39 5.55 14.85
N THR A 488 -30.48 6.46 14.48
CA THR A 488 -29.87 6.46 13.13
C THR A 488 -28.96 5.25 12.99
N VAL A 489 -29.32 4.31 12.11
CA VAL A 489 -28.63 3.02 11.94
C VAL A 489 -27.91 2.95 10.61
N ALA A 490 -26.64 2.57 10.63
CA ALA A 490 -25.87 2.20 9.44
C ALA A 490 -25.40 0.73 9.52
N TYR A 491 -25.04 0.16 8.37
CA TYR A 491 -24.27 -1.07 8.29
C TYR A 491 -22.88 -0.79 7.72
N ASN A 492 -21.85 -1.30 8.40
CA ASN A 492 -20.45 -1.16 8.00
C ASN A 492 -19.83 -2.51 7.63
N SER A 493 -18.66 -2.45 6.99
CA SER A 493 -18.02 -3.65 6.47
C SER A 493 -16.94 -4.26 7.36
N ASP A 494 -16.07 -3.44 7.96
CA ASP A 494 -14.80 -3.86 8.59
C ASP A 494 -13.94 -4.84 7.73
N SER A 495 -14.19 -4.89 6.42
CA SER A 495 -13.66 -5.92 5.52
C SER A 495 -13.65 -5.46 4.08
N ALA A 496 -12.50 -5.64 3.42
CA ALA A 496 -12.30 -5.28 2.01
C ALA A 496 -13.22 -6.05 1.03
N GLU A 497 -13.74 -7.21 1.43
CA GLU A 497 -14.67 -8.00 0.62
C GLU A 497 -16.13 -7.70 0.96
N MET A 498 -16.46 -7.48 2.23
CA MET A 498 -17.83 -7.14 2.61
C MET A 498 -18.20 -5.73 2.16
N SER A 499 -17.24 -4.81 2.13
CA SER A 499 -17.46 -3.41 1.75
C SER A 499 -18.06 -3.28 0.35
N ARG A 500 -17.64 -4.13 -0.59
CA ARG A 500 -18.23 -4.18 -1.94
C ARG A 500 -19.59 -4.90 -2.03
N ARG A 501 -20.15 -5.34 -0.90
CA ARG A 501 -21.43 -6.07 -0.79
C ARG A 501 -22.36 -5.46 0.26
N LEU A 502 -22.13 -4.21 0.68
CA LEU A 502 -22.98 -3.52 1.64
C LEU A 502 -24.46 -3.45 1.20
N ASN A 503 -24.74 -3.46 -0.11
CA ASN A 503 -26.09 -3.61 -0.63
C ASN A 503 -26.78 -4.92 -0.17
N GLN A 504 -26.03 -6.00 -0.01
CA GLN A 504 -26.53 -7.28 0.53
C GLN A 504 -26.70 -7.20 2.05
N GLU A 505 -25.84 -6.44 2.74
CA GLU A 505 -26.01 -6.17 4.17
C GLU A 505 -27.33 -5.42 4.43
N ALA A 506 -27.63 -4.38 3.64
CA ALA A 506 -28.90 -3.67 3.69
C ALA A 506 -30.10 -4.62 3.45
N ALA A 507 -30.00 -5.53 2.47
CA ALA A 507 -31.05 -6.50 2.17
C ALA A 507 -31.44 -7.38 3.38
N LYS A 508 -30.48 -7.68 4.25
CA LYS A 508 -30.72 -8.49 5.46
C LYS A 508 -31.60 -7.76 6.48
N ALA A 509 -31.60 -6.43 6.51
CA ALA A 509 -32.54 -5.66 7.35
C ALA A 509 -34.00 -5.88 6.95
N ILE A 510 -34.27 -6.06 5.65
CA ILE A 510 -35.59 -6.44 5.13
C ILE A 510 -35.92 -7.86 5.60
N LYS A 511 -34.99 -8.80 5.36
CA LYS A 511 -35.20 -10.23 5.62
C LYS A 511 -35.50 -10.54 7.08
N TYR A 512 -34.73 -9.98 8.00
CA TYR A 512 -34.85 -10.27 9.43
C TYR A 512 -35.76 -9.26 10.11
N GLY A 513 -35.57 -7.96 9.85
CA GLY A 513 -36.25 -6.89 10.58
C GLY A 513 -37.59 -6.43 10.02
N GLY A 514 -37.97 -6.86 8.81
CA GLY A 514 -39.14 -6.31 8.12
C GLY A 514 -39.02 -4.81 7.79
N VAL A 515 -37.79 -4.28 7.79
CA VAL A 515 -37.52 -2.88 7.40
C VAL A 515 -37.92 -2.71 5.94
N SER A 516 -38.58 -1.60 5.59
CA SER A 516 -38.95 -1.32 4.20
C SER A 516 -37.71 -1.21 3.32
N GLU A 517 -37.85 -1.49 2.02
CA GLU A 517 -36.70 -1.43 1.11
C GLU A 517 -36.04 -0.05 1.07
N GLU A 518 -36.86 1.01 1.12
CA GLU A 518 -36.35 2.39 1.14
C GLU A 518 -35.53 2.67 2.41
N GLU A 519 -36.03 2.28 3.59
CA GLU A 519 -35.31 2.48 4.85
C GLU A 519 -34.07 1.59 4.96
N ALA A 520 -34.15 0.35 4.47
CA ALA A 520 -33.01 -0.57 4.45
C ALA A 520 -31.88 -0.02 3.58
N TRP A 521 -32.20 0.57 2.42
CA TRP A 521 -31.20 1.18 1.56
C TRP A 521 -30.48 2.37 2.23
N LYS A 522 -31.20 3.14 3.06
CA LYS A 522 -30.60 4.24 3.85
C LYS A 522 -29.50 3.76 4.79
N PHE A 523 -29.51 2.50 5.25
CA PHE A 523 -28.49 1.97 6.17
C PHE A 523 -27.07 1.95 5.57
N VAL A 524 -26.94 1.99 4.25
CA VAL A 524 -25.64 1.98 3.56
C VAL A 524 -25.42 3.21 2.68
N THR A 525 -26.28 4.22 2.80
CA THR A 525 -26.24 5.45 2.00
C THR A 525 -26.49 6.69 2.86
N LEU A 526 -27.74 7.05 3.13
CA LEU A 526 -28.08 8.28 3.83
C LEU A 526 -27.67 8.25 5.31
N ASN A 527 -27.91 7.15 6.02
CA ASN A 527 -27.61 7.06 7.44
C ASN A 527 -26.11 7.18 7.73
N PRO A 528 -25.20 6.45 7.05
CA PRO A 528 -23.77 6.69 7.23
C PRO A 528 -23.36 8.12 6.83
N ALA A 529 -24.01 8.76 5.85
CA ALA A 529 -23.76 10.18 5.57
C ALA A 529 -24.10 11.10 6.76
N ILE A 530 -25.23 10.84 7.44
CA ILE A 530 -25.68 11.58 8.65
C ILE A 530 -24.70 11.35 9.81
N LEU A 531 -24.25 10.11 9.99
CA LEU A 531 -23.27 9.75 11.01
C LEU A 531 -21.93 10.46 10.79
N LEU A 532 -21.50 10.60 9.53
CA LEU A 532 -20.28 11.30 9.14
C LEU A 532 -20.44 12.83 8.99
N GLY A 533 -21.66 13.35 9.06
CA GLY A 533 -21.95 14.79 8.89
C GLY A 533 -21.65 15.30 7.48
N ILE A 534 -21.95 14.48 6.46
CA ILE A 534 -21.78 14.79 5.03
C ILE A 534 -23.08 14.61 4.23
N ASP A 535 -24.21 14.42 4.93
CA ASP A 535 -25.54 14.21 4.36
C ASP A 535 -26.10 15.45 3.66
N ASP A 536 -25.53 16.64 3.87
CA ASP A 536 -25.85 17.83 3.07
C ASP A 536 -25.43 17.68 1.60
N LYS A 537 -24.40 16.86 1.34
CA LYS A 537 -23.73 16.73 0.03
C LYS A 537 -24.02 15.41 -0.67
N VAL A 538 -24.08 14.30 0.07
CA VAL A 538 -24.18 12.92 -0.46
C VAL A 538 -25.21 12.08 0.31
N GLY A 539 -25.27 10.77 0.05
CA GLY A 539 -26.15 9.81 0.74
C GLY A 539 -27.60 9.75 0.22
N SER A 540 -28.01 10.69 -0.62
CA SER A 540 -29.32 10.71 -1.28
C SER A 540 -29.24 11.36 -2.66
N VAL A 541 -30.28 11.19 -3.48
CA VAL A 541 -30.37 11.73 -4.83
C VAL A 541 -31.37 12.87 -4.86
N LYS A 542 -30.84 14.10 -4.86
CA LYS A 542 -31.60 15.35 -4.85
C LYS A 542 -30.90 16.42 -5.69
N VAL A 543 -31.69 17.27 -6.36
CA VAL A 543 -31.16 18.42 -7.10
C VAL A 543 -30.26 19.27 -6.19
N GLY A 544 -29.07 19.61 -6.68
CA GLY A 544 -28.05 20.39 -5.98
C GLY A 544 -27.00 19.56 -5.23
N LYS A 545 -27.30 18.29 -4.90
CA LYS A 545 -26.32 17.38 -4.28
C LYS A 545 -25.23 16.95 -5.26
N ILE A 546 -24.11 16.47 -4.71
CA ILE A 546 -23.01 15.95 -5.49
C ILE A 546 -23.46 14.69 -6.23
N ALA A 547 -23.05 14.55 -7.49
CA ALA A 547 -23.34 13.38 -8.32
C ALA A 547 -22.41 12.21 -8.01
N ASP A 548 -22.56 11.65 -6.82
CA ASP A 548 -21.99 10.35 -6.42
C ASP A 548 -23.10 9.30 -6.62
N LEU A 549 -23.11 8.65 -7.79
CA LEU A 549 -24.25 7.87 -8.29
C LEU A 549 -23.82 6.47 -8.75
N VAL A 550 -24.72 5.49 -8.58
CA VAL A 550 -24.49 4.09 -8.99
C VAL A 550 -25.65 3.61 -9.85
N LEU A 551 -25.33 3.14 -11.05
CA LEU A 551 -26.28 2.48 -11.95
C LEU A 551 -26.18 0.97 -11.77
N TRP A 552 -27.31 0.34 -11.42
CA TRP A 552 -27.43 -1.09 -11.19
C TRP A 552 -28.19 -1.74 -12.34
N SER A 553 -27.78 -2.96 -12.72
CA SER A 553 -28.45 -3.77 -13.75
C SER A 553 -29.88 -4.18 -13.39
N GLY A 554 -30.27 -4.05 -12.12
CA GLY A 554 -31.56 -4.45 -11.56
C GLY A 554 -31.70 -3.90 -10.15
N HIS A 555 -32.61 -4.48 -9.35
CA HIS A 555 -32.88 -4.02 -7.99
C HIS A 555 -31.60 -4.02 -7.13
N PRO A 556 -31.21 -2.89 -6.48
CA PRO A 556 -29.87 -2.75 -5.90
C PRO A 556 -29.56 -3.73 -4.76
N MET A 557 -30.58 -4.16 -4.01
CA MET A 557 -30.43 -5.12 -2.90
C MET A 557 -30.62 -6.60 -3.32
N SER A 558 -30.72 -6.89 -4.64
CA SER A 558 -30.74 -8.26 -5.14
C SER A 558 -29.33 -8.82 -5.29
N ILE A 559 -29.13 -10.09 -4.91
CA ILE A 559 -27.86 -10.79 -5.09
C ILE A 559 -27.48 -11.03 -6.56
N TYR A 560 -28.45 -10.92 -7.48
CA TYR A 560 -28.22 -11.06 -8.93
C TYR A 560 -27.86 -9.74 -9.60
N SER A 561 -28.09 -8.61 -8.94
CA SER A 561 -27.82 -7.30 -9.51
C SER A 561 -26.33 -6.99 -9.49
N GLN A 562 -25.85 -6.40 -10.56
CA GLN A 562 -24.47 -5.95 -10.70
C GLN A 562 -24.45 -4.44 -10.86
N VAL A 563 -23.39 -3.82 -10.35
CA VAL A 563 -23.09 -2.42 -10.67
C VAL A 563 -22.65 -2.35 -12.12
N GLU A 564 -23.33 -1.53 -12.92
CA GLU A 564 -22.91 -1.23 -14.27
C GLU A 564 -21.92 -0.07 -14.30
N LYS A 565 -22.20 1.00 -13.53
CA LYS A 565 -21.38 2.22 -13.51
C LYS A 565 -21.38 2.85 -12.12
N THR A 566 -20.21 3.29 -11.67
CA THR A 566 -20.04 4.08 -10.42
C THR A 566 -19.42 5.43 -10.76
N MET A 567 -20.14 6.48 -10.37
CA MET A 567 -19.78 7.87 -10.60
C MET A 567 -19.44 8.55 -9.26
N ILE A 568 -18.38 9.36 -9.26
CA ILE A 568 -18.03 10.25 -8.16
C ILE A 568 -17.86 11.65 -8.76
N GLU A 569 -18.57 12.64 -8.24
CA GLU A 569 -18.52 14.05 -8.67
C GLU A 569 -18.70 14.22 -10.19
N GLY A 570 -19.59 13.42 -10.79
CA GLY A 570 -19.84 13.45 -12.23
C GLY A 570 -18.84 12.69 -13.09
N ALA A 571 -17.79 12.10 -12.52
CA ALA A 571 -16.76 11.33 -13.24
C ALA A 571 -16.96 9.81 -13.06
N PHE A 572 -16.80 9.03 -14.12
CA PHE A 572 -16.92 7.56 -14.06
C PHE A 572 -15.62 6.91 -13.60
N TYR A 573 -15.63 6.34 -12.39
CA TYR A 573 -14.49 5.59 -11.84
C TYR A 573 -14.63 4.06 -12.00
N TYR A 574 -15.82 3.58 -12.31
CA TYR A 574 -16.05 2.19 -12.69
C TYR A 574 -17.11 2.09 -13.78
N GLU A 575 -16.84 1.27 -14.79
CA GLU A 575 -17.73 0.97 -15.92
C GLU A 575 -17.55 -0.51 -16.30
N ALA A 576 -18.57 -1.34 -16.04
CA ALA A 576 -18.51 -2.80 -16.19
C ALA A 576 -18.32 -3.24 -17.64
N ASP A 577 -18.91 -2.51 -18.60
CA ASP A 577 -18.77 -2.69 -20.05
C ASP A 577 -17.32 -2.52 -20.55
N LEU A 578 -16.50 -1.73 -19.85
CA LEU A 578 -15.09 -1.54 -20.19
C LEU A 578 -14.16 -2.59 -19.55
N LEU A 579 -14.65 -3.36 -18.57
CA LEU A 579 -13.83 -4.30 -17.81
C LEU A 579 -13.19 -5.41 -18.66
N PRO A 580 -13.89 -6.08 -19.60
CA PRO A 580 -13.27 -7.10 -20.44
C PRO A 580 -12.10 -6.57 -21.27
N ALA A 581 -12.24 -5.35 -21.81
CA ALA A 581 -11.18 -4.68 -22.56
C ALA A 581 -9.98 -4.34 -21.65
N LYS A 582 -10.24 -3.82 -20.44
CA LYS A 582 -9.19 -3.57 -19.43
C LYS A 582 -8.43 -4.85 -19.05
N ILE A 583 -9.13 -5.95 -18.81
CA ILE A 583 -8.51 -7.25 -18.48
C ILE A 583 -7.59 -7.70 -19.62
N LYS A 584 -8.07 -7.64 -20.87
CA LYS A 584 -7.26 -8.00 -22.05
C LYS A 584 -6.02 -7.10 -22.19
N GLN A 585 -6.15 -5.81 -21.91
CA GLN A 585 -5.01 -4.86 -21.91
C GLN A 585 -3.98 -5.26 -20.83
N ILE A 586 -4.42 -5.56 -19.61
CA ILE A 586 -3.56 -5.99 -18.50
C ILE A 586 -2.82 -7.30 -18.86
N GLU A 587 -3.51 -8.26 -19.47
CA GLU A 587 -2.89 -9.51 -19.92
C GLU A 587 -1.82 -9.29 -20.99
N ASN A 588 -2.09 -8.43 -21.96
CA ASN A 588 -1.14 -8.09 -23.02
C ASN A 588 0.09 -7.36 -22.45
N GLU A 589 -0.14 -6.40 -21.55
CA GLU A 589 0.91 -5.68 -20.84
C GLU A 589 1.78 -6.65 -20.02
N ARG A 590 1.17 -7.56 -19.27
CA ARG A 590 1.88 -8.59 -18.52
C ARG A 590 2.74 -9.47 -19.43
N LYS A 591 2.20 -9.95 -20.56
CA LYS A 591 2.96 -10.76 -21.54
C LYS A 591 4.17 -9.99 -22.07
N LYS A 592 3.98 -8.71 -22.40
CA LYS A 592 5.04 -7.83 -22.90
C LYS A 592 6.14 -7.60 -21.87
N LEU A 593 5.79 -7.31 -20.61
CA LEU A 593 6.77 -7.14 -19.53
C LEU A 593 7.56 -8.44 -19.28
N ILE A 594 6.90 -9.59 -19.30
CA ILE A 594 7.58 -10.91 -19.19
C ILE A 594 8.57 -11.12 -20.34
N LEU A 595 8.18 -10.83 -21.60
CA LEU A 595 9.07 -10.93 -22.75
C LEU A 595 10.27 -9.99 -22.63
N GLN A 596 10.07 -8.75 -22.17
CA GLN A 596 11.16 -7.81 -21.91
C GLN A 596 12.13 -8.34 -20.84
N MET A 597 11.62 -8.92 -19.75
CA MET A 597 12.45 -9.55 -18.71
C MET A 597 13.25 -10.75 -19.24
N LEU A 598 12.64 -11.61 -20.06
CA LEU A 598 13.30 -12.76 -20.68
C LEU A 598 14.39 -12.32 -21.66
N ASN A 599 14.13 -11.32 -22.50
CA ASN A 599 15.12 -10.76 -23.42
C ASN A 599 16.29 -10.12 -22.67
N ALA A 600 16.02 -9.36 -21.61
CA ALA A 600 17.05 -8.77 -20.76
C ALA A 600 17.95 -9.86 -20.13
N LYS A 601 17.35 -10.95 -19.64
CA LYS A 601 18.08 -12.13 -19.13
C LYS A 601 18.96 -12.76 -20.22
N ASN A 602 18.42 -13.00 -21.41
CA ASN A 602 19.15 -13.61 -22.52
C ASN A 602 20.33 -12.74 -23.00
N MET A 603 20.23 -11.42 -22.85
CA MET A 603 21.31 -10.47 -23.16
C MET A 603 22.31 -10.29 -22.00
N GLY A 604 22.21 -11.08 -20.93
CA GLY A 604 23.17 -11.08 -19.82
C GLY A 604 22.93 -10.01 -18.75
N SER A 605 21.74 -9.42 -18.68
CA SER A 605 21.38 -8.51 -17.58
C SER A 605 21.34 -9.25 -16.25
N SER A 606 21.61 -8.54 -15.15
CA SER A 606 21.45 -9.10 -13.80
C SER A 606 20.01 -9.54 -13.56
N THR A 607 19.85 -10.68 -12.88
CA THR A 607 18.54 -11.24 -12.54
C THR A 607 18.42 -11.40 -11.03
N LYS A 608 17.19 -11.36 -10.53
CA LYS A 608 16.85 -11.70 -9.14
C LYS A 608 15.76 -12.76 -9.13
N ASN A 609 15.70 -13.53 -8.05
CA ASN A 609 14.60 -14.46 -7.84
C ASN A 609 13.28 -13.70 -7.69
N PHE A 610 12.19 -14.34 -8.10
CA PHE A 610 10.85 -13.80 -7.87
C PHE A 610 10.55 -13.79 -6.37
N GLU A 611 10.14 -12.63 -5.87
CA GLU A 611 9.62 -12.47 -4.53
C GLU A 611 8.13 -12.14 -4.62
N LEU A 612 7.29 -13.05 -4.12
CA LEU A 612 5.86 -12.79 -4.03
C LEU A 612 5.63 -11.75 -2.92
N ARG A 613 5.33 -10.51 -3.29
CA ARG A 613 4.82 -9.52 -2.34
C ARG A 613 3.33 -9.75 -2.15
N ARG A 614 2.93 -10.35 -1.03
CA ARG A 614 1.54 -10.36 -0.59
C ARG A 614 1.27 -9.06 0.16
N LYS A 615 0.26 -8.31 -0.27
CA LYS A 615 -0.23 -7.16 0.51
C LYS A 615 -0.87 -7.69 1.79
N ARG A 616 -0.50 -7.13 2.94
CA ARG A 616 -1.14 -7.44 4.23
C ARG A 616 -2.53 -6.82 4.21
N GLU A 617 -3.56 -7.60 4.53
CA GLU A 617 -4.89 -7.05 4.80
C GLU A 617 -4.94 -6.55 6.24
N PHE A 618 -5.54 -5.38 6.41
CA PHE A 618 -5.65 -4.69 7.67
C PHE A 618 -7.08 -4.84 8.22
N HIS A 619 -7.16 -5.10 9.51
CA HIS A 619 -8.39 -5.26 10.31
C HIS A 619 -8.28 -4.50 11.63
N CYS A 620 -9.39 -4.35 12.35
CA CYS A 620 -9.45 -3.66 13.64
C CYS A 620 -8.32 -4.03 14.63
N GLU A 621 -7.88 -5.28 14.68
CA GLU A 621 -6.87 -5.72 15.67
C GLU A 621 -5.42 -5.65 15.15
N THR A 622 -5.19 -5.14 13.95
CA THR A 622 -3.88 -5.23 13.30
C THR A 622 -2.88 -4.29 13.95
N ILE A 623 -1.74 -4.81 14.41
CA ILE A 623 -0.62 -4.05 14.97
C ILE A 623 0.55 -4.09 13.99
N ASP A 624 1.27 -2.99 13.86
CA ASP A 624 2.52 -2.91 13.11
C ASP A 624 3.71 -3.32 14.00
N TYR A 625 4.58 -4.18 13.48
CA TYR A 625 5.73 -4.77 14.18
C TYR A 625 7.05 -4.27 13.60
#